data_AF-A0A6B3H1I2-F1
#
_entry.id   AF-A0A6B3H1I2-F1
#
_cell.length_a   1.000
_cell.length_b   1.000
_cell.length_c   1.000
_cell.angle_alpha   90.00
_cell.angle_beta   90.00
_cell.angle_gamma   90.00
#
_symmetry.space_group_name_H-M   'P 1'
#
loop_
_entity.id
_entity.type
_entity.pdbx_description
1 polymer ?
#
loop_
_entity_poly.entity_id
_entity_poly.type
_entity_poly.pdbx_seq_one_letter_code
_entity_poly.pdbx_strand_id
1 'polypeptide(L)'
;LLGADGWAPDARAAAELAAGGPAVPPAVPHEPVEDLPHLADQEYTLVSRGRTRLVRETVDGLADRVPALRAYTERQRERTAEDIAHIVDFLATALYVDDDELFTGFLTWTAGILDARGVPARSLAPALELLGEPLRDFPRATRLLRRGGAALATA
;
A
#
# COMPACT_ATOMS: atom_id res chain seq x y z
N LEU A 1 -5.43 -24.86 5.92
CA LEU A 1 -6.22 -24.50 7.12
C LEU A 1 -5.67 -25.23 8.34
N LEU A 2 -5.49 -24.55 9.48
CA LEU A 2 -4.87 -25.10 10.70
C LEU A 2 -5.84 -25.93 11.58
N GLY A 3 -7.07 -26.20 11.12
CA GLY A 3 -8.04 -27.01 11.88
C GLY A 3 -8.59 -26.32 13.14
N ALA A 4 -8.58 -24.98 13.16
CA ALA A 4 -8.96 -24.15 14.30
C ALA A 4 -10.41 -23.62 14.18
N ASP A 5 -11.28 -24.41 13.55
CA ASP A 5 -12.64 -23.99 13.16
C ASP A 5 -13.70 -24.48 14.17
N GLY A 6 -13.22 -25.09 15.28
CA GLY A 6 -14.06 -25.62 16.33
C GLY A 6 -14.78 -24.53 17.11
N TRP A 7 -16.08 -24.68 17.28
CA TRP A 7 -16.90 -23.80 18.10
C TRP A 7 -17.64 -24.61 19.17
N ALA A 8 -17.76 -24.04 20.37
CA ALA A 8 -18.50 -24.63 21.48
C ALA A 8 -19.39 -23.57 22.17
N PRO A 9 -20.60 -23.95 22.63
CA PRO A 9 -21.56 -23.01 23.20
C PRO A 9 -21.17 -22.50 24.60
N ASP A 10 -20.26 -23.19 25.29
CA ASP A 10 -19.78 -22.81 26.63
C ASP A 10 -18.32 -23.23 26.87
N ALA A 11 -17.76 -22.73 27.97
CA ALA A 11 -16.35 -22.90 28.32
C ALA A 11 -15.96 -24.36 28.62
N ARG A 12 -16.89 -25.18 29.13
CA ARG A 12 -16.61 -26.58 29.46
C ARG A 12 -16.55 -27.42 28.20
N ALA A 13 -17.53 -27.24 27.31
CA ALA A 13 -17.53 -27.83 25.98
C ALA A 13 -16.32 -27.37 25.15
N ALA A 14 -15.89 -26.11 25.28
CA ALA A 14 -14.66 -25.62 24.64
C ALA A 14 -13.40 -26.32 25.16
N ALA A 15 -13.30 -26.55 26.47
CA ALA A 15 -12.16 -27.25 27.08
C ALA A 15 -12.08 -28.72 26.65
N GLU A 16 -13.22 -29.40 26.56
CA GLU A 16 -13.31 -30.77 26.04
C GLU A 16 -12.94 -30.84 24.56
N LEU A 17 -13.43 -29.91 23.75
CA LEU A 17 -13.09 -29.80 22.33
C LEU A 17 -11.58 -29.55 22.13
N ALA A 18 -10.98 -28.65 22.92
CA ALA A 18 -9.54 -28.37 22.87
C ALA A 18 -8.69 -29.57 23.29
N ALA A 19 -9.15 -30.38 24.26
CA ALA A 19 -8.47 -31.59 24.69
C ALA A 19 -8.43 -32.68 23.60
N GLY A 20 -9.37 -32.66 22.65
CA GLY A 20 -9.40 -33.56 21.50
C GLY A 20 -8.37 -33.24 20.41
N GLY A 21 -7.72 -32.07 20.46
CA GLY A 21 -6.81 -31.59 19.42
C GLY A 21 -7.53 -31.09 18.16
N PRO A 22 -6.86 -30.28 17.33
CA PRO A 22 -7.46 -29.75 16.11
C PRO A 22 -7.72 -30.88 15.09
N ALA A 23 -8.92 -30.90 14.52
CA ALA A 23 -9.21 -31.75 13.38
C ALA A 23 -8.39 -31.26 12.20
N VAL A 24 -7.47 -32.09 11.69
CA VAL A 24 -6.70 -31.76 10.48
C VAL A 24 -7.52 -32.23 9.28
N PRO A 25 -8.19 -31.34 8.52
CA PRO A 25 -8.84 -31.76 7.29
C PRO A 25 -7.80 -32.33 6.31
N PRO A 26 -8.17 -33.29 5.45
CA PRO A 26 -7.28 -33.78 4.43
C PRO A 26 -6.77 -32.60 3.60
N ALA A 27 -5.44 -32.49 3.47
CA ALA A 27 -4.82 -31.43 2.69
C ALA A 27 -5.20 -31.60 1.21
N VAL A 28 -6.16 -30.80 0.75
CA VAL A 28 -6.31 -30.56 -0.68
C VAL A 28 -5.13 -29.67 -1.08
N PRO A 29 -4.33 -30.03 -2.10
CA PRO A 29 -3.30 -29.13 -2.61
C PRO A 29 -4.01 -27.88 -3.14
N HIS A 30 -3.93 -26.79 -2.39
CA HIS A 30 -4.42 -25.48 -2.78
C HIS A 30 -3.24 -24.51 -2.67
N GLU A 31 -2.91 -23.85 -3.77
CA GLU A 31 -1.92 -22.78 -3.74
C GLU A 31 -2.60 -21.50 -3.27
N PRO A 32 -2.00 -20.71 -2.34
CA PRO A 32 -2.56 -19.42 -1.93
C PRO A 32 -2.82 -18.43 -3.07
N VAL A 33 -2.17 -18.63 -4.23
CA VAL A 33 -2.41 -17.86 -5.46
C VAL A 33 -3.80 -18.14 -6.06
N GLU A 34 -4.38 -19.33 -5.83
CA GLU A 34 -5.74 -19.67 -6.26
C GLU A 34 -6.80 -18.82 -5.53
N ASP A 35 -6.55 -18.47 -4.27
CA ASP A 35 -7.44 -17.61 -3.48
C ASP A 35 -7.25 -16.11 -3.80
N LEU A 36 -6.11 -15.75 -4.39
CA LEU A 36 -5.71 -14.36 -4.68
C LEU A 36 -5.17 -14.23 -6.13
N PRO A 37 -6.02 -14.43 -7.15
CA PRO A 37 -5.59 -14.51 -8.55
C PRO A 37 -4.90 -13.22 -9.03
N HIS A 38 -5.24 -12.07 -8.44
CA HIS A 38 -4.59 -10.80 -8.73
C HIS A 38 -3.14 -10.72 -8.26
N LEU A 39 -2.65 -11.62 -7.40
CA LEU A 39 -1.23 -11.64 -7.00
C LEU A 39 -0.33 -12.41 -7.99
N ALA A 40 -0.92 -13.08 -8.97
CA ALA A 40 -0.17 -13.83 -9.99
C ALA A 40 0.68 -12.91 -10.90
N ASP A 41 0.31 -11.63 -11.02
CA ASP A 41 1.04 -10.60 -11.79
C ASP A 41 2.38 -10.17 -11.15
N GLN A 42 2.62 -10.54 -9.89
CA GLN A 42 3.77 -10.15 -9.06
C GLN A 42 3.95 -8.65 -8.82
N GLU A 43 3.01 -7.78 -9.22
CA GLU A 43 3.14 -6.32 -9.05
C GLU A 43 3.29 -5.95 -7.58
N TYR A 44 2.45 -6.53 -6.70
CA TYR A 44 2.58 -6.37 -5.24
C TYR A 44 3.98 -6.74 -4.74
N THR A 45 4.50 -7.90 -5.17
CA THR A 45 5.79 -8.42 -4.72
C THR A 45 6.93 -7.50 -5.14
N LEU A 46 6.90 -7.03 -6.40
CA LEU A 46 7.94 -6.17 -6.95
C LEU A 46 7.90 -4.76 -6.35
N VAL A 47 6.71 -4.18 -6.16
CA VAL A 47 6.55 -2.88 -5.49
C VAL A 47 7.01 -2.96 -4.03
N SER A 48 6.59 -3.99 -3.29
CA SER A 48 6.96 -4.17 -1.88
C SER A 48 8.47 -4.35 -1.69
N ARG A 49 9.12 -5.18 -2.52
CA ARG A 49 10.58 -5.35 -2.49
C ARG A 49 11.33 -4.12 -2.99
N GLY A 50 10.74 -3.38 -3.93
CA GLY A 50 11.28 -2.16 -4.51
C GLY A 50 11.13 -0.91 -3.63
N ARG A 51 10.38 -0.98 -2.52
CA ARG A 51 10.02 0.16 -1.67
C ARG A 51 11.17 1.13 -1.40
N THR A 52 12.27 0.67 -0.83
CA THR A 52 13.42 1.54 -0.48
C THR A 52 14.01 2.25 -1.70
N ARG A 53 14.04 1.57 -2.86
CA ARG A 53 14.51 2.14 -4.12
C ARG A 53 13.52 3.19 -4.63
N LEU A 54 12.23 2.86 -4.67
CA LEU A 54 11.17 3.77 -5.13
C LEU A 54 11.11 5.06 -4.30
N VAL A 55 11.22 4.94 -2.98
CA VAL A 55 11.26 6.10 -2.07
C VAL A 55 12.46 6.98 -2.40
N ARG A 56 13.66 6.40 -2.50
CA ARG A 56 14.89 7.14 -2.82
C ARG A 56 14.78 7.85 -4.16
N GLU A 57 14.44 7.14 -5.23
CA GLU A 57 14.35 7.70 -6.58
C GLU A 57 13.31 8.83 -6.64
N THR A 58 12.20 8.70 -5.93
CA THR A 58 11.16 9.75 -5.86
C THR A 58 11.64 10.98 -5.08
N VAL A 59 12.30 10.80 -3.92
CA VAL A 59 12.86 11.91 -3.14
C VAL A 59 13.91 12.67 -3.95
N ASP A 60 14.80 11.94 -4.63
CA ASP A 60 15.86 12.53 -5.45
C ASP A 60 15.26 13.31 -6.63
N GLY A 61 14.30 12.72 -7.36
CA GLY A 61 13.63 13.36 -8.48
C GLY A 61 12.76 14.57 -8.09
N LEU A 62 12.21 14.58 -6.87
CA LEU A 62 11.42 15.70 -6.36
C LEU A 62 12.25 16.98 -6.21
N ALA A 63 13.53 16.87 -5.82
CA ALA A 63 14.42 18.02 -5.73
C ALA A 63 14.65 18.71 -7.10
N ASP A 64 14.47 17.98 -8.20
CA ASP A 64 14.57 18.52 -9.54
C ASP A 64 13.26 19.15 -10.03
N ARG A 65 12.12 18.57 -9.68
CA ARG A 65 10.80 19.07 -10.11
C ARG A 65 10.23 20.18 -9.24
N VAL A 66 10.63 20.25 -7.97
CA VAL A 66 10.11 21.23 -7.01
C VAL A 66 11.29 22.00 -6.40
N PRO A 67 11.69 23.13 -7.01
CA PRO A 67 12.87 23.89 -6.58
C PRO A 67 12.86 24.29 -5.10
N ALA A 68 11.67 24.48 -4.50
CA ALA A 68 11.51 24.77 -3.08
C ALA A 68 12.07 23.67 -2.16
N LEU A 69 12.06 22.41 -2.59
CA LEU A 69 12.61 21.27 -1.85
C LEU A 69 14.14 21.32 -1.75
N ARG A 70 14.83 22.04 -2.66
CA ARG A 70 16.29 22.19 -2.58
C ARG A 70 16.72 22.95 -1.33
N ALA A 71 15.88 23.87 -0.85
CA ALA A 71 16.11 24.65 0.36
C ALA A 71 15.67 23.92 1.65
N TYR A 72 15.14 22.69 1.55
CA TYR A 72 14.73 21.93 2.72
C TYR A 72 15.93 21.55 3.59
N THR A 73 15.74 21.73 4.90
CA THR A 73 16.60 21.15 5.93
C THR A 73 16.55 19.63 5.88
N GLU A 74 17.56 18.97 6.46
CA GLU A 74 17.61 17.50 6.53
C GLU A 74 16.33 16.91 7.12
N ARG A 75 15.84 17.48 8.23
CA ARG A 75 14.59 17.05 8.88
C ARG A 75 13.36 17.17 7.97
N GLN A 76 13.31 18.17 7.10
CA GLN A 76 12.21 18.32 6.13
C GLN A 76 12.33 17.30 5.00
N ARG A 77 13.55 16.95 4.58
CA ARG A 77 13.80 15.89 3.61
C ARG A 77 13.43 14.52 4.18
N GLU A 78 13.80 14.24 5.42
CA GLU A 78 13.41 13.01 6.13
C GLU A 78 11.89 12.85 6.19
N ARG A 79 11.16 13.92 6.55
CA ARG A 79 9.68 13.89 6.54
C ARG A 79 9.10 13.66 5.16
N THR A 80 9.69 14.26 4.13
CA THR A 80 9.26 14.04 2.74
C THR A 80 9.47 12.58 2.32
N ALA A 81 10.61 12.00 2.72
CA ALA A 81 10.89 10.58 2.47
C ALA A 81 9.93 9.65 3.23
N GLU A 82 9.56 10.01 4.46
CA GLU A 82 8.56 9.30 5.26
C GLU A 82 7.16 9.35 4.59
N ASP A 83 6.74 10.52 4.10
CA ASP A 83 5.47 10.66 3.38
C ASP A 83 5.44 9.81 2.09
N ILE A 84 6.54 9.78 1.33
CA ILE A 84 6.66 8.94 0.13
C ILE A 84 6.67 7.45 0.49
N ALA A 85 7.32 7.08 1.59
CA ALA A 85 7.30 5.71 2.08
C ALA A 85 5.87 5.26 2.39
N HIS A 86 5.06 6.10 3.05
CA HIS A 86 3.65 5.80 3.27
C HIS A 86 2.88 5.67 1.95
N ILE A 87 3.11 6.53 0.95
CA ILE A 87 2.48 6.40 -0.37
C ILE A 87 2.79 5.04 -1.00
N VAL A 88 4.06 4.60 -0.96
CA VAL A 88 4.46 3.30 -1.52
C VAL A 88 3.86 2.13 -0.71
N ASP A 89 3.79 2.24 0.61
CA ASP A 89 3.21 1.22 1.48
C ASP A 89 1.69 1.06 1.23
N PHE A 90 0.96 2.17 1.04
CA PHE A 90 -0.45 2.14 0.68
C PHE A 90 -0.69 1.67 -0.77
N LEU A 91 0.21 1.98 -1.70
CA LEU A 91 0.18 1.44 -3.05
C LEU A 91 0.33 -0.09 -3.04
N ALA A 92 1.33 -0.60 -2.31
CA ALA A 92 1.54 -2.04 -2.13
C ALA A 92 0.33 -2.71 -1.48
N THR A 93 -0.26 -2.07 -0.45
CA THR A 93 -1.45 -2.59 0.22
C THR A 93 -2.63 -2.68 -0.74
N ALA A 94 -2.90 -1.63 -1.52
CA ALA A 94 -3.97 -1.63 -2.52
C ALA A 94 -3.76 -2.70 -3.60
N LEU A 95 -2.52 -2.95 -4.03
CA LEU A 95 -2.21 -4.06 -4.93
C LEU A 95 -2.45 -5.42 -4.27
N TYR A 96 -2.15 -5.55 -2.98
CA TYR A 96 -2.34 -6.78 -2.23
C TYR A 96 -3.82 -7.14 -2.07
N VAL A 97 -4.67 -6.16 -1.77
CA VAL A 97 -6.12 -6.39 -1.56
C VAL A 97 -6.98 -6.17 -2.82
N ASP A 98 -6.37 -5.72 -3.93
CA ASP A 98 -7.04 -5.28 -5.16
C ASP A 98 -8.13 -4.21 -4.94
N ASP A 99 -7.82 -3.21 -4.10
CA ASP A 99 -8.74 -2.14 -3.73
C ASP A 99 -8.19 -0.76 -4.12
N ASP A 100 -8.78 -0.18 -5.17
CA ASP A 100 -8.45 1.16 -5.65
C ASP A 100 -8.94 2.28 -4.68
N GLU A 101 -10.03 2.04 -3.93
CA GLU A 101 -10.57 3.01 -2.97
C GLU A 101 -9.64 3.17 -1.77
N LEU A 102 -8.96 2.10 -1.33
CA LEU A 102 -7.97 2.15 -0.27
C LEU A 102 -6.85 3.17 -0.58
N PHE A 103 -6.29 3.11 -1.80
CA PHE A 103 -5.19 4.00 -2.19
C PHE A 103 -5.66 5.46 -2.35
N THR A 104 -6.79 5.66 -3.04
CA THR A 104 -7.33 7.01 -3.27
C THR A 104 -7.85 7.66 -1.98
N GLY A 105 -8.44 6.88 -1.08
CA GLY A 105 -8.85 7.32 0.27
C GLY A 105 -7.67 7.76 1.12
N PHE A 106 -6.57 7.01 1.12
CA PHE A 106 -5.33 7.42 1.78
C PHE A 106 -4.80 8.75 1.24
N LEU A 107 -4.75 8.92 -0.09
CA LEU A 107 -4.23 10.13 -0.71
C LEU A 107 -5.11 11.36 -0.41
N THR A 108 -6.43 11.22 -0.49
CA THR A 108 -7.37 12.32 -0.21
C THR A 108 -7.39 12.69 1.28
N TRP A 109 -7.29 11.71 2.17
CA TRP A 109 -7.10 11.96 3.60
C TRP A 109 -5.78 12.70 3.89
N THR A 110 -4.68 12.25 3.26
CA THR A 110 -3.37 12.90 3.37
C THR A 110 -3.42 14.34 2.84
N ALA A 111 -4.09 14.56 1.72
CA ALA A 111 -4.31 15.89 1.16
C ALA A 111 -5.06 16.81 2.14
N GLY A 112 -6.10 16.32 2.82
CA GLY A 112 -6.79 17.10 3.86
C GLY A 112 -5.90 17.47 5.04
N ILE A 113 -4.98 16.57 5.45
CA ILE A 113 -3.99 16.87 6.49
C ILE A 113 -2.98 17.93 6.04
N LEU A 114 -2.51 17.82 4.79
CA LEU A 114 -1.57 18.79 4.21
C LEU A 114 -2.21 20.16 4.05
N ASP A 115 -3.47 20.22 3.60
CA ASP A 115 -4.21 21.46 3.44
C ASP A 115 -4.41 22.18 4.78
N ALA A 116 -4.77 21.44 5.84
CA ALA A 116 -4.82 21.98 7.21
C ALA A 116 -3.49 22.54 7.72
N ARG A 117 -2.36 22.17 7.08
CA ARG A 117 -1.01 22.68 7.36
C ARG A 117 -0.56 23.78 6.38
N GLY A 118 -1.44 24.23 5.49
CA GLY A 118 -1.14 25.22 4.46
C GLY A 118 -0.36 24.67 3.26
N VAL A 119 -0.34 23.35 3.06
CA VAL A 119 0.31 22.67 1.93
C VAL A 119 -0.77 22.19 0.96
N PRO A 120 -0.86 22.73 -0.27
CA PRO A 120 -1.93 22.38 -1.19
C PRO A 120 -1.87 20.93 -1.67
N ALA A 121 -3.00 20.24 -1.78
CA ALA A 121 -3.13 18.84 -2.23
C ALA A 121 -2.33 18.51 -3.51
N ARG A 122 -2.30 19.45 -4.48
CA ARG A 122 -1.52 19.34 -5.73
C ARG A 122 -0.01 19.12 -5.51
N SER A 123 0.52 19.36 -4.31
CA SER A 123 1.92 19.11 -3.98
C SER A 123 2.29 17.63 -4.02
N LEU A 124 1.31 16.72 -3.93
CA LEU A 124 1.53 15.28 -4.04
C LEU A 124 1.67 14.81 -5.49
N ALA A 125 1.18 15.56 -6.48
CA ALA A 125 1.16 15.13 -7.87
C ALA A 125 2.55 14.81 -8.46
N PRO A 126 3.60 15.64 -8.24
CA PRO A 126 4.95 15.32 -8.73
C PRO A 126 5.51 14.01 -8.17
N ALA A 127 5.16 13.66 -6.92
CA ALA A 127 5.60 12.40 -6.31
C ALA A 127 4.91 11.20 -6.96
N LEU A 128 3.61 11.31 -7.27
CA LEU A 128 2.87 10.25 -7.97
C LEU A 128 3.37 10.04 -9.40
N GLU A 129 3.71 11.12 -10.10
CA GLU A 129 4.31 11.04 -11.44
C GLU A 129 5.68 10.36 -11.41
N LEU A 130 6.55 10.73 -10.47
CA LEU A 130 7.88 10.12 -10.29
C LEU A 130 7.80 8.64 -9.93
N LEU A 131 6.84 8.24 -9.09
CA LEU A 131 6.58 6.83 -8.79
C LEU A 131 6.09 6.06 -10.03
N GLY A 132 5.38 6.72 -10.95
CA GLY A 132 4.85 6.09 -12.17
C GLY A 132 5.93 5.70 -13.17
N GLU A 133 7.07 6.38 -13.19
CA GLU A 133 8.16 6.12 -14.14
C GLU A 133 8.78 4.72 -14.01
N PRO A 134 9.28 4.30 -12.82
CA PRO A 134 9.81 2.94 -12.64
C PRO A 134 8.72 1.87 -12.66
N LEU A 135 7.44 2.24 -12.54
CA LEU A 135 6.29 1.32 -12.48
C LEU A 135 5.47 1.26 -13.78
N ARG A 136 5.95 1.87 -14.87
CA ARG A 136 5.22 1.99 -16.15
C ARG A 136 4.80 0.65 -16.77
N ASP A 137 5.56 -0.41 -16.48
CA ASP A 137 5.31 -1.77 -16.98
C ASP A 137 4.39 -2.58 -16.04
N PHE A 138 3.91 -1.95 -14.96
CA PHE A 138 2.99 -2.51 -13.97
C PHE A 138 1.61 -1.86 -14.13
N PRO A 139 0.69 -2.48 -14.91
CA PRO A 139 -0.58 -1.87 -15.26
C PRO A 139 -1.49 -1.55 -14.07
N ARG A 140 -1.52 -2.38 -13.01
CA ARG A 140 -2.36 -2.09 -11.83
C ARG A 140 -1.76 -0.97 -10.98
N ALA A 141 -0.45 -0.98 -10.76
CA ALA A 141 0.24 0.10 -10.06
C ALA A 141 0.05 1.44 -10.79
N THR A 142 0.23 1.45 -12.12
CA THR A 142 -0.01 2.63 -12.96
C THR A 142 -1.46 3.09 -12.91
N ARG A 143 -2.43 2.15 -12.91
CA ARG A 143 -3.86 2.47 -12.74
C ARG A 143 -4.14 3.15 -11.40
N LEU A 144 -3.60 2.62 -10.30
CA LEU A 144 -3.75 3.17 -8.95
C LEU A 144 -3.15 4.57 -8.85
N LEU A 145 -1.92 4.78 -9.33
CA LEU A 145 -1.28 6.10 -9.35
C LEU A 145 -2.09 7.12 -10.15
N ARG A 146 -2.60 6.74 -11.33
CA ARG A 146 -3.45 7.61 -12.16
C ARG A 146 -4.76 7.96 -11.46
N ARG A 147 -5.42 6.98 -10.83
CA ARG A 147 -6.66 7.22 -10.06
C ARG A 147 -6.40 8.11 -8.85
N GLY A 148 -5.29 7.90 -8.14
CA GLY A 148 -4.83 8.77 -7.06
C GLY A 148 -4.64 10.21 -7.50
N GLY A 149 -3.93 10.43 -8.62
CA GLY A 149 -3.77 11.77 -9.19
C GLY A 149 -5.10 12.43 -9.58
N ALA A 150 -6.03 11.67 -10.16
CA ALA A 150 -7.37 12.18 -10.49
C ALA A 150 -8.19 12.54 -9.24
N ALA A 151 -8.14 11.73 -8.18
CA ALA A 151 -8.84 12.00 -6.93
C ALA A 151 -8.32 13.27 -6.24
N LEU A 152 -7.00 13.51 -6.29
CA LEU A 152 -6.38 14.73 -5.77
C LEU A 152 -6.75 16.00 -6.55
N ALA A 153 -7.12 15.88 -7.83
CA ALA A 153 -7.57 17.02 -8.63
C ALA A 153 -9.01 17.46 -8.27
N THR A 154 -9.76 16.62 -7.57
CA THR A 154 -11.15 16.87 -7.15
C THR A 154 -11.31 17.14 -5.65
N ALA A 155 -10.24 16.97 -4.87
CA ALA A 155 -10.18 17.20 -3.43
C ALA A 155 -9.86 18.67 -3.11
#